data_AF-A0A131Y613-F1
#
_entry.id   AF-A0A131Y613-F1
#
_cell.length_a   1.000
_cell.length_b   1.000
_cell.length_c   1.000
_cell.angle_alpha   90.00
_cell.angle_beta   90.00
_cell.angle_gamma   90.00
#
_symmetry.space_group_name_H-M   'P 1'
#
loop_
_entity.id
_entity.type
_entity.pdbx_description
1 polymer ?
#
loop_
_entity_poly.entity_id
_entity_poly.type
_entity_poly.pdbx_seq_one_letter_code
_entity_poly.pdbx_strand_id
1 'polypeptide(L)'
;SQILDLDVNGLYAATMREALPVSDFEWMTKDEIACLNIGDVPDDAPTGYILEVDLRYPHDLHDTHSDFPLAPVKQSVPYDWLSDYQKHLIDKFEMPKEESTQKLLLTLHDKTKYVLHYRISKLYIQLGLEVTKIHRVLKFSQRAFLREFIDFNHQLRQQATNSFQKNLSILFMNSIYGKTIENARKHGHIQLCVKEDDILKMLQKPNLTQFRALSSQVVIFQFAPKVIKLKQPLYAGFSILELSKIVMY
;
A
#
# COMPACT_ATOMS: atom_id res chain seq x y z
N SER A 1 31.43 9.79 6.66
CA SER A 1 30.35 8.82 6.95
C SER A 1 30.43 7.70 5.93
N GLN A 2 30.38 6.44 6.36
CA GLN A 2 30.19 5.30 5.46
C GLN A 2 28.69 5.01 5.41
N ILE A 3 28.13 4.89 4.21
CA ILE A 3 26.72 4.52 4.02
C ILE A 3 26.68 3.00 3.94
N LEU A 4 25.92 2.37 4.84
CA LEU A 4 25.64 0.94 4.81
C LEU A 4 24.28 0.74 4.13
N ASP A 5 24.26 -0.01 3.03
CA ASP A 5 23.03 -0.37 2.31
C ASP A 5 22.59 -1.78 2.74
N LEU A 6 21.36 -1.89 3.25
CA LEU A 6 20.76 -3.13 3.74
C LEU A 6 19.44 -3.36 3.00
N ASP A 7 19.29 -4.56 2.42
CA ASP A 7 18.06 -4.97 1.74
C ASP A 7 17.52 -6.29 2.30
N VAL A 8 16.21 -6.33 2.55
CA VAL A 8 15.54 -7.52 3.07
C VAL A 8 15.14 -8.43 1.91
N ASN A 9 15.86 -9.53 1.79
CA ASN A 9 15.58 -10.54 0.77
C ASN A 9 14.18 -11.15 0.93
N GLY A 10 13.27 -10.85 0.00
CA GLY A 10 11.95 -11.49 -0.07
C GLY A 10 10.98 -11.03 1.03
N LEU A 11 11.07 -9.76 1.45
CA LEU A 11 10.25 -9.16 2.51
C LEU A 11 8.77 -9.55 2.44
N TYR A 12 8.09 -9.26 1.31
CA TYR A 12 6.68 -9.59 1.16
C TYR A 12 6.41 -11.10 1.21
N ALA A 13 7.27 -11.91 0.60
CA ALA A 13 7.14 -13.37 0.65
C ALA A 13 7.21 -13.89 2.09
N ALA A 14 8.14 -13.38 2.90
CA ALA A 14 8.23 -13.73 4.31
C ALA A 14 6.92 -13.37 5.05
N THR A 15 6.38 -12.17 4.85
CA THR A 15 5.12 -11.76 5.50
C THR A 15 3.90 -12.53 5.03
N MET A 16 3.89 -13.05 3.80
CA MET A 16 2.80 -13.89 3.31
C MET A 16 2.72 -15.25 4.03
N ARG A 17 3.72 -15.63 4.82
CA ARG A 17 3.69 -16.84 5.66
C ARG A 17 2.95 -16.63 6.98
N GLU A 18 2.65 -15.39 7.34
CA GLU A 18 1.97 -14.98 8.56
C GLU A 18 0.44 -15.16 8.46
N ALA A 19 -0.26 -15.01 9.59
CA ALA A 19 -1.71 -14.95 9.60
C ALA A 19 -2.20 -13.67 8.89
N LEU A 20 -3.05 -13.84 7.87
CA LEU A 20 -3.62 -12.76 7.08
C LEU A 20 -5.16 -12.82 7.15
N PRO A 21 -5.87 -11.69 6.99
CA PRO A 21 -7.34 -11.67 6.99
C PRO A 21 -7.92 -12.56 5.90
N VAL A 22 -9.05 -13.21 6.19
CA VAL A 22 -9.74 -14.13 5.28
C VAL A 22 -11.21 -13.78 5.12
N SER A 23 -11.94 -13.64 6.23
CA SER A 23 -13.41 -13.57 6.25
C SER A 23 -13.94 -12.86 7.49
N ASP A 24 -15.27 -12.81 7.61
CA ASP A 24 -16.01 -12.39 8.83
C ASP A 24 -15.67 -10.96 9.26
N PHE A 25 -15.56 -10.06 8.27
CA PHE A 25 -15.32 -8.65 8.50
C PHE A 25 -16.52 -7.99 9.16
N GLU A 26 -16.33 -7.49 10.37
CA GLU A 26 -17.38 -6.83 11.15
C GLU A 26 -16.83 -5.59 11.86
N TRP A 27 -17.62 -4.52 11.88
CA TRP A 27 -17.30 -3.34 12.68
C TRP A 27 -17.64 -3.61 14.14
N MET A 28 -16.69 -3.36 15.04
CA MET A 28 -16.94 -3.46 16.47
C MET A 28 -17.84 -2.33 16.96
N THR A 29 -18.69 -2.65 17.92
CA THR A 29 -19.49 -1.70 18.70
C THR A 29 -18.59 -0.87 19.62
N LYS A 30 -19.11 0.25 20.13
CA LYS A 30 -18.36 1.11 21.06
C LYS A 30 -17.97 0.38 22.35
N ASP A 31 -18.86 -0.48 22.85
CA ASP A 31 -18.62 -1.25 24.08
C ASP A 31 -17.54 -2.31 23.86
N GLU A 32 -17.56 -3.01 22.72
CA GLU A 32 -16.49 -3.94 22.35
C GLU A 32 -15.14 -3.22 22.20
N ILE A 33 -15.11 -2.01 21.62
CA ILE A 33 -13.88 -1.21 21.48
C ILE A 33 -13.35 -0.78 22.86
N ALA A 34 -14.22 -0.40 23.79
CA ALA A 34 -13.82 -0.01 25.15
C ALA A 34 -13.17 -1.16 25.93
N CYS A 35 -13.56 -2.41 25.64
CA CYS A 35 -13.00 -3.62 26.24
C CYS A 35 -11.79 -4.19 25.47
N LEU A 36 -11.43 -3.64 24.31
CA LEU A 36 -10.37 -4.18 23.47
C LEU A 36 -8.99 -3.78 23.99
N ASN A 37 -8.22 -4.75 24.48
CA ASN A 37 -6.79 -4.58 24.72
C ASN A 37 -5.96 -5.20 23.58
N ILE A 38 -5.46 -4.35 22.68
CA ILE A 38 -4.68 -4.77 21.51
C ILE A 38 -3.37 -5.46 21.91
N GLY A 39 -2.77 -5.05 23.04
CA GLY A 39 -1.50 -5.60 23.52
C GLY A 39 -1.56 -7.10 23.81
N ASP A 40 -2.73 -7.57 24.26
CA ASP A 40 -2.93 -8.94 24.72
C ASP A 40 -3.32 -9.92 23.61
N VAL A 41 -3.71 -9.42 22.43
CA VAL A 41 -4.17 -10.26 21.31
C VAL A 41 -2.98 -11.00 20.73
N PRO A 42 -2.89 -12.35 20.69
CA PRO A 42 -1.78 -13.04 20.04
C PRO A 42 -1.70 -12.74 18.53
N ASP A 43 -0.49 -12.74 17.97
CA ASP A 43 -0.26 -12.42 16.54
C ASP A 43 -0.86 -13.45 15.57
N ASP A 44 -0.99 -14.69 16.02
CA ASP A 44 -1.57 -15.84 15.33
C ASP A 44 -3.00 -16.17 15.81
N ALA A 45 -3.61 -15.27 16.60
CA ALA A 45 -4.99 -15.42 17.04
C ALA A 45 -5.92 -15.61 15.84
N PRO A 46 -7.00 -16.40 15.97
CA PRO A 46 -7.96 -16.61 14.89
C PRO A 46 -8.67 -15.32 14.48
N THR A 47 -8.72 -14.32 15.36
CA THR A 47 -9.33 -13.01 15.10
C THR A 47 -8.25 -11.93 15.11
N GLY A 48 -8.21 -11.12 14.06
CA GLY A 48 -7.36 -9.94 13.93
C GLY A 48 -8.17 -8.65 13.82
N TYR A 49 -7.47 -7.51 13.90
CA TYR A 49 -8.08 -6.18 13.91
C TYR A 49 -7.36 -5.18 12.98
N ILE A 50 -8.13 -4.33 12.32
CA ILE A 50 -7.67 -3.10 11.68
C ILE A 50 -8.27 -1.93 12.44
N LEU A 51 -7.44 -0.97 12.82
CA LEU A 51 -7.84 0.15 13.64
C LEU A 51 -7.72 1.46 12.87
N GLU A 52 -8.66 2.37 13.11
CA GLU A 52 -8.51 3.78 12.79
C GLU A 52 -8.31 4.56 14.09
N VAL A 53 -7.11 5.14 14.28
CA VAL A 53 -6.70 5.74 15.55
C VAL A 53 -6.04 7.10 15.36
N ASP A 54 -6.02 7.90 16.42
CA ASP A 54 -5.12 9.04 16.54
C ASP A 54 -3.84 8.60 17.27
N LEU A 55 -2.68 8.87 16.66
CA LEU A 55 -1.36 8.57 17.21
C LEU A 55 -0.68 9.88 17.58
N ARG A 56 -0.27 10.01 18.83
CA ARG A 56 0.61 11.09 19.26
C ARG A 56 2.05 10.65 19.16
N TYR A 57 2.90 11.55 18.67
CA TYR A 57 4.33 11.37 18.54
C TYR A 57 5.04 12.20 19.63
N PRO A 58 5.48 11.58 20.73
CA PRO A 58 6.18 12.30 21.78
C PRO A 58 7.46 12.98 21.29
N HIS A 59 7.68 14.22 21.72
CA HIS A 59 8.81 15.04 21.26
C HIS A 59 10.17 14.48 21.66
N ASP A 60 10.24 13.76 22.78
CA ASP A 60 11.42 13.05 23.26
C ASP A 60 11.89 11.93 22.31
N LEU A 61 11.01 11.43 21.42
CA LEU A 61 11.36 10.45 20.40
C LEU A 61 11.87 11.07 19.10
N HIS A 62 11.86 12.40 18.96
CA HIS A 62 12.20 13.05 17.69
C HIS A 62 13.66 12.84 17.31
N ASP A 63 14.57 12.94 18.28
CA ASP A 63 16.00 12.75 18.05
C ASP A 63 16.33 11.28 17.75
N THR A 64 15.68 10.33 18.43
CA THR A 64 15.92 8.89 18.22
C THR A 64 15.28 8.37 16.94
N HIS A 65 14.17 8.97 16.48
CA HIS A 65 13.45 8.54 15.29
C HIS A 65 13.68 9.45 14.09
N SER A 66 14.65 10.38 14.13
CA SER A 66 14.89 11.34 13.05
C SER A 66 15.17 10.68 11.70
N ASP A 67 15.88 9.56 11.73
CA ASP A 67 16.34 8.86 10.53
C ASP A 67 15.25 7.95 9.95
N PHE A 68 14.41 7.37 10.82
CA PHE A 68 13.35 6.46 10.40
C PHE A 68 12.04 6.64 11.19
N PRO A 69 11.29 7.74 10.96
CA PRO A 69 10.03 8.00 11.63
C PRO A 69 8.99 6.89 11.44
N LEU A 70 8.14 6.72 12.46
CA LEU A 70 7.03 5.76 12.44
C LEU A 70 5.80 6.33 11.71
N ALA A 71 4.88 5.44 11.33
CA ALA A 71 3.58 5.78 10.73
C ALA A 71 3.67 6.71 9.49
N PRO A 72 4.26 6.25 8.37
CA PRO A 72 4.37 7.04 7.14
C PRO A 72 3.00 7.46 6.60
N VAL A 73 2.88 8.71 6.14
CA VAL A 73 1.62 9.27 5.61
C VAL A 73 1.78 9.66 4.16
N LYS A 74 0.76 9.33 3.35
CA LYS A 74 0.68 9.84 1.99
C LYS A 74 0.05 11.23 1.99
N GLN A 75 0.86 12.26 1.75
CA GLN A 75 0.40 13.65 1.70
C GLN A 75 1.29 14.51 0.79
N SER A 76 0.78 15.67 0.41
CA SER A 76 1.55 16.70 -0.29
C SER A 76 2.30 17.55 0.73
N VAL A 77 3.53 17.95 0.41
CA VAL A 77 4.29 18.90 1.24
C VAL A 77 3.72 20.30 1.04
N PRO A 78 3.19 20.97 2.08
CA PRO A 78 2.74 22.35 2.00
C PRO A 78 3.89 23.31 1.68
N TYR A 79 3.59 24.39 0.96
CA TYR A 79 4.58 25.43 0.63
C TYR A 79 5.24 26.03 1.89
N ASP A 80 4.49 26.13 2.99
CA ASP A 80 4.97 26.70 4.25
C ASP A 80 6.06 25.87 4.91
N TRP A 81 6.13 24.56 4.63
CA TRP A 81 7.17 23.67 5.15
C TRP A 81 8.49 23.77 4.38
N LEU A 82 8.50 24.45 3.24
CA LEU A 82 9.69 24.61 2.42
C LEU A 82 10.68 25.59 3.08
N SER A 83 11.97 25.30 2.95
CA SER A 83 13.02 26.22 3.38
C SER A 83 13.05 27.48 2.52
N ASP A 84 13.60 28.57 3.05
CA ASP A 84 13.72 29.83 2.31
C ASP A 84 14.49 29.68 1.00
N TYR A 85 15.49 28.78 0.98
CA TYR A 85 16.21 28.43 -0.24
C TYR A 85 15.29 27.76 -1.28
N GLN A 86 14.46 26.81 -0.86
CA GLN A 86 13.50 26.16 -1.76
C GLN A 86 12.45 27.15 -2.29
N LYS A 87 11.96 28.05 -1.43
CA LYS A 87 11.04 29.12 -1.83
C LYS A 87 11.68 30.07 -2.85
N HIS A 88 12.93 30.46 -2.63
CA HIS A 88 13.69 31.28 -3.58
C HIS A 88 13.89 30.58 -4.94
N LEU A 89 14.15 29.27 -4.96
CA LEU A 89 14.25 28.52 -6.22
C LEU A 89 12.94 28.48 -6.99
N ILE A 90 11.81 28.30 -6.29
CA ILE A 90 10.48 28.33 -6.89
C ILE A 90 10.23 29.68 -7.58
N ASP A 91 10.54 30.79 -6.91
CA ASP A 91 10.37 32.12 -7.48
C ASP A 91 11.35 32.38 -8.64
N LYS A 92 12.61 31.95 -8.51
CA LYS A 92 13.64 32.12 -9.54
C LYS A 92 13.31 31.41 -10.86
N PHE A 93 12.68 30.24 -10.79
CA PHE A 93 12.35 29.41 -11.95
C PHE A 93 10.86 29.48 -12.33
N GLU A 94 10.10 30.41 -11.73
CA GLU A 94 8.65 30.58 -11.97
C GLU A 94 7.85 29.28 -11.84
N MET A 95 8.23 28.44 -10.87
CA MET A 95 7.60 27.14 -10.65
C MET A 95 6.21 27.32 -9.99
N PRO A 96 5.24 26.41 -10.27
CA PRO A 96 3.94 26.46 -9.61
C PRO A 96 4.06 26.27 -8.10
N LYS A 97 3.51 27.21 -7.31
CA LYS A 97 3.61 27.20 -5.84
C LYS A 97 2.78 26.11 -5.16
N GLU A 98 1.76 25.59 -5.86
CA GLU A 98 0.75 24.67 -5.30
C GLU A 98 0.86 23.23 -5.82
N GLU A 99 1.68 22.97 -6.84
CA GLU A 99 1.78 21.62 -7.44
C GLU A 99 2.71 20.69 -6.65
N SER A 100 2.33 20.39 -5.41
CA SER A 100 3.01 19.37 -4.62
C SER A 100 2.34 18.01 -4.85
N THR A 101 3.01 17.14 -5.60
CA THR A 101 2.55 15.77 -5.81
C THR A 101 2.48 15.03 -4.47
N GLN A 102 1.42 14.24 -4.26
CA GLN A 102 1.29 13.40 -3.07
C GLN A 102 2.46 12.41 -2.99
N LYS A 103 3.22 12.47 -1.91
CA LYS A 103 4.37 11.58 -1.63
C LYS A 103 4.11 10.83 -0.33
N LEU A 104 4.81 9.71 -0.16
CA LEU A 104 4.87 9.05 1.15
C LEU A 104 5.89 9.81 2.00
N LEU A 105 5.43 10.41 3.09
CA LEU A 105 6.24 11.23 3.98
C LEU A 105 6.44 10.51 5.32
N LEU A 106 7.69 10.40 5.74
CA LEU A 106 8.08 10.04 7.08
C LEU A 106 8.13 11.32 7.90
N THR A 107 7.13 11.54 8.76
CA THR A 107 7.02 12.75 9.59
C THR A 107 6.95 12.37 11.05
N LEU A 108 7.50 13.23 11.91
CA LEU A 108 7.42 13.10 13.37
C LEU A 108 6.15 13.78 13.94
N HIS A 109 5.20 14.17 13.09
CA HIS A 109 3.96 14.81 13.54
C HIS A 109 2.99 13.80 14.16
N ASP A 110 2.04 14.30 14.94
CA ASP A 110 0.87 13.51 15.33
C ASP A 110 0.09 13.06 14.09
N LYS A 111 -0.52 11.88 14.17
CA LYS A 111 -1.33 11.29 13.11
C LYS A 111 -2.78 11.27 13.57
N THR A 112 -3.69 11.70 12.70
CA THR A 112 -5.13 11.66 12.98
C THR A 112 -5.81 10.68 12.03
N LYS A 113 -6.76 9.89 12.56
CA LYS A 113 -7.49 8.85 11.83
C LYS A 113 -6.58 7.94 10.99
N TYR A 114 -5.42 7.59 11.54
CA TYR A 114 -4.47 6.71 10.90
C TYR A 114 -5.00 5.28 10.91
N VAL A 115 -5.00 4.63 9.74
CA VAL A 115 -5.50 3.26 9.58
C VAL A 115 -4.32 2.30 9.57
N LEU A 116 -4.33 1.33 10.48
CA LEU A 116 -3.22 0.40 10.68
C LEU A 116 -3.66 -1.00 11.11
N HIS A 117 -2.80 -1.98 10.86
CA HIS A 117 -2.99 -3.33 11.36
C HIS A 117 -2.65 -3.41 12.86
N TYR A 118 -3.38 -4.22 13.64
CA TYR A 118 -3.19 -4.29 15.10
C TYR A 118 -1.76 -4.67 15.52
N ARG A 119 -1.10 -5.58 14.78
CA ARG A 119 0.30 -5.94 15.03
C ARG A 119 1.27 -4.76 14.88
N ILE A 120 1.03 -3.89 13.89
CA ILE A 120 1.78 -2.64 13.74
C ILE A 120 1.46 -1.67 14.87
N SER A 121 0.20 -1.62 15.32
CA SER A 121 -0.18 -0.80 16.47
C SER A 121 0.59 -1.19 17.73
N LYS A 122 0.79 -2.50 17.97
CA LYS A 122 1.60 -2.97 19.09
C LYS A 122 3.05 -2.50 18.98
N LEU A 123 3.66 -2.67 17.81
CA LEU A 123 5.04 -2.23 17.57
C LEU A 123 5.19 -0.73 17.80
N TYR A 124 4.26 0.07 17.28
CA TYR A 124 4.28 1.52 17.46
C TYR A 124 4.16 1.93 18.92
N ILE A 125 3.29 1.27 19.69
CA ILE A 125 3.20 1.48 21.15
C ILE A 125 4.49 1.07 21.85
N GLN A 126 5.10 -0.06 21.47
CA GLN A 126 6.38 -0.53 22.02
C GLN A 126 7.53 0.44 21.74
N LEU A 127 7.51 1.09 20.57
CA LEU A 127 8.46 2.12 20.16
C LEU A 127 8.10 3.52 20.71
N GLY A 128 7.08 3.64 21.56
CA GLY A 128 6.77 4.86 22.31
C GLY A 128 5.68 5.75 21.71
N LEU A 129 5.04 5.38 20.60
CA LEU A 129 3.85 6.12 20.14
C LEU A 129 2.68 5.92 21.08
N GLU A 130 1.93 7.00 21.30
CA GLU A 130 0.75 6.99 22.17
C GLU A 130 -0.52 6.93 21.32
N VAL A 131 -1.35 5.91 21.52
CA VAL A 131 -2.70 5.88 20.94
C VAL A 131 -3.61 6.76 21.80
N THR A 132 -3.98 7.94 21.28
CA THR A 132 -4.81 8.90 22.03
C THR A 132 -6.30 8.65 21.86
N LYS A 133 -6.71 8.08 20.72
CA LYS A 133 -8.12 7.79 20.43
C LYS A 133 -8.26 6.65 19.43
N ILE A 134 -9.22 5.76 19.67
CA ILE A 134 -9.68 4.75 18.70
C ILE A 134 -11.02 5.21 18.14
N HIS A 135 -11.11 5.44 16.82
CA HIS A 135 -12.34 5.89 16.16
C HIS A 135 -13.24 4.73 15.76
N ARG A 136 -12.65 3.67 15.22
CA ARG A 136 -13.35 2.45 14.79
C ARG A 136 -12.38 1.30 14.66
N VAL A 137 -12.90 0.09 14.83
CA VAL A 137 -12.14 -1.15 14.70
C VAL A 137 -12.92 -2.12 13.82
N LEU A 138 -12.23 -2.68 12.84
CA LEU A 138 -12.72 -3.75 11.98
C LEU A 138 -12.10 -5.06 12.45
N LYS A 139 -12.92 -5.99 12.98
CA LYS A 139 -12.49 -7.35 13.33
C LYS A 139 -12.68 -8.29 12.14
N PHE A 140 -11.84 -9.31 12.04
CA PHE A 140 -11.89 -10.31 10.97
C PHE A 140 -11.27 -11.64 11.42
N SER A 141 -11.66 -12.72 10.75
CA SER A 141 -10.99 -14.02 10.86
C SER A 141 -9.67 -14.01 10.07
N GLN A 142 -8.58 -14.50 10.65
CA GLN A 142 -7.26 -14.59 10.01
C GLN A 142 -6.64 -15.98 10.12
N ARG A 143 -5.84 -16.37 9.12
CA ARG A 143 -5.03 -17.59 9.14
C ARG A 143 -3.87 -17.50 8.15
N ALA A 144 -2.87 -18.36 8.29
CA ALA A 144 -1.69 -18.40 7.42
C ALA A 144 -1.95 -19.13 6.08
N PHE A 145 -2.95 -18.70 5.31
CA PHE A 145 -3.43 -19.43 4.13
C PHE A 145 -2.47 -19.44 2.93
N LEU A 146 -1.49 -18.54 2.88
CA LEU A 146 -0.47 -18.49 1.82
C LEU A 146 0.83 -19.24 2.22
N ARG A 147 0.97 -19.68 3.48
CA ARG A 147 2.22 -20.25 4.00
C ARG A 147 2.71 -21.43 3.16
N GLU A 148 1.87 -22.41 2.93
CA GLU A 148 2.23 -23.62 2.16
C GLU A 148 2.70 -23.27 0.74
N PHE A 149 2.01 -22.32 0.09
CA PHE A 149 2.40 -21.87 -1.25
C PHE A 149 3.75 -21.15 -1.26
N ILE A 150 4.00 -20.28 -0.28
CA ILE A 150 5.28 -19.57 -0.18
C ILE A 150 6.40 -20.55 0.15
N ASP A 151 6.21 -21.46 1.10
CA ASP A 151 7.20 -22.45 1.49
C ASP A 151 7.57 -23.36 0.30
N PHE A 152 6.57 -23.78 -0.48
CA PHE A 152 6.78 -24.53 -1.73
C PHE A 152 7.65 -23.77 -2.74
N ASN A 153 7.32 -22.50 -3.03
CA ASN A 153 8.11 -21.69 -3.96
C ASN A 153 9.51 -21.36 -3.44
N HIS A 154 9.67 -21.26 -2.11
CA HIS A 154 10.96 -21.08 -1.48
C HIS A 154 11.85 -22.32 -1.65
N GLN A 155 11.29 -23.52 -1.49
CA GLN A 155 12.00 -24.78 -1.74
C GLN A 155 12.41 -24.91 -3.21
N LEU A 156 11.50 -24.60 -4.15
CA LEU A 156 11.83 -24.58 -5.59
C LEU A 156 12.96 -23.59 -5.90
N ARG A 157 12.96 -22.41 -5.26
CA ARG A 157 14.02 -21.41 -5.42
C ARG A 157 15.38 -21.93 -4.91
N GLN A 158 15.40 -22.66 -3.80
CA GLN A 158 16.62 -23.24 -3.23
C GLN A 158 17.18 -24.36 -4.11
N GLN A 159 16.30 -25.16 -4.73
CA GLN A 159 16.68 -26.28 -5.59
C GLN A 159 16.99 -25.86 -7.04
N ALA A 160 16.67 -24.62 -7.41
CA ALA A 160 16.87 -24.12 -8.77
C ALA A 160 18.34 -24.15 -9.19
N THR A 161 18.62 -24.78 -10.32
CA THR A 161 19.98 -24.90 -10.87
C THR A 161 20.33 -23.77 -11.84
N ASN A 162 19.32 -23.02 -12.30
CA ASN A 162 19.47 -21.95 -13.27
C ASN A 162 18.74 -20.67 -12.85
N SER A 163 19.16 -19.56 -13.45
CA SER A 163 18.61 -18.23 -13.17
C SER A 163 17.13 -18.12 -13.53
N PHE A 164 16.67 -18.81 -14.57
CA PHE A 164 15.27 -18.79 -15.00
C PHE A 164 14.33 -19.35 -13.91
N GLN A 165 14.59 -20.55 -13.40
CA GLN A 165 13.79 -21.18 -12.34
C GLN A 165 13.78 -20.37 -11.05
N LYS A 166 14.94 -19.79 -10.70
CA LYS A 166 15.08 -18.91 -9.54
C LYS A 166 14.20 -17.66 -9.71
N ASN A 167 14.25 -17.02 -10.87
CA ASN A 167 13.47 -15.82 -11.18
C ASN A 167 11.95 -16.12 -11.25
N LEU A 168 11.57 -17.28 -11.79
CA LEU A 168 10.18 -17.71 -11.85
C LEU A 168 9.57 -17.89 -10.45
N SER A 169 10.31 -18.53 -9.53
CA SER A 169 9.87 -18.72 -8.14
C SER A 169 9.71 -17.39 -7.41
N ILE A 170 10.64 -16.45 -7.63
CA ILE A 170 10.54 -15.08 -7.09
C ILE A 170 9.31 -14.36 -7.65
N LEU A 171 9.06 -14.49 -8.95
CA LEU A 171 7.90 -13.88 -9.61
C LEU A 171 6.59 -14.42 -9.03
N PHE A 172 6.46 -15.73 -8.82
CA PHE A 172 5.23 -16.30 -8.24
C PHE A 172 4.96 -15.76 -6.83
N MET A 173 5.98 -15.66 -5.99
CA MET A 173 5.81 -15.08 -4.65
C MET A 173 5.44 -13.59 -4.72
N ASN A 174 6.18 -12.79 -5.50
CA ASN A 174 5.97 -11.34 -5.57
C ASN A 174 4.66 -10.94 -6.29
N SER A 175 4.23 -11.73 -7.29
CA SER A 175 3.02 -11.44 -8.07
C SER A 175 1.74 -11.55 -7.26
N ILE A 176 1.72 -12.36 -6.19
CA ILE A 176 0.56 -12.46 -5.28
C ILE A 176 0.27 -11.10 -4.66
N TYR A 177 1.28 -10.45 -4.08
CA TYR A 177 1.11 -9.13 -3.50
C TYR A 177 0.67 -8.12 -4.56
N GLY A 178 1.33 -8.09 -5.71
CA GLY A 178 0.93 -7.19 -6.82
C GLY A 178 -0.53 -7.39 -7.24
N LYS A 179 -1.03 -8.63 -7.22
CA LYS A 179 -2.41 -8.96 -7.56
C LYS A 179 -3.40 -8.55 -6.47
N THR A 180 -3.03 -8.65 -5.19
CA THR A 180 -3.91 -8.29 -4.07
C THR A 180 -4.16 -6.80 -3.98
N ILE A 181 -3.20 -5.96 -4.42
CA ILE A 181 -3.32 -4.49 -4.47
C ILE A 181 -3.64 -3.92 -5.86
N GLU A 182 -3.96 -4.78 -6.83
CA GLU A 182 -4.24 -4.37 -8.20
C GLU A 182 -5.47 -3.43 -8.26
N ASN A 183 -5.28 -2.26 -8.88
CA ASN A 183 -6.35 -1.28 -9.02
C ASN A 183 -7.12 -1.48 -10.34
N ALA A 184 -8.20 -2.25 -10.26
CA ALA A 184 -9.09 -2.53 -11.40
C ALA A 184 -9.67 -1.26 -12.08
N ARG A 185 -9.69 -0.11 -11.39
CA ARG A 185 -10.16 1.17 -11.97
C ARG A 185 -9.21 1.74 -13.01
N LYS A 186 -7.92 1.37 -12.96
CA LYS A 186 -6.92 1.80 -13.93
C LYS A 186 -6.90 0.93 -15.20
N HIS A 187 -7.68 -0.15 -15.25
CA HIS A 187 -7.72 -1.01 -16.42
C HIS A 187 -8.40 -0.26 -17.57
N GLY A 188 -7.73 -0.20 -18.72
CA GLY A 188 -8.29 0.34 -19.95
C GLY A 188 -8.60 -0.76 -20.94
N HIS A 189 -9.62 -0.56 -21.76
CA HIS A 189 -9.84 -1.38 -22.94
C HIS A 189 -9.24 -0.65 -24.15
N ILE A 190 -8.35 -1.31 -24.87
CA ILE A 190 -7.72 -0.77 -26.08
C ILE A 190 -8.38 -1.40 -27.30
N GLN A 191 -8.76 -0.57 -28.27
CA GLN A 191 -9.30 -1.01 -29.55
C GLN A 191 -8.59 -0.31 -30.71
N LEU A 192 -8.20 -1.08 -31.72
CA LEU A 192 -7.68 -0.56 -32.99
C LEU A 192 -8.81 -0.50 -34.02
N CYS A 193 -8.93 0.62 -34.72
CA CYS A 193 -9.91 0.82 -35.79
C CYS A 193 -9.22 1.32 -37.05
N VAL A 194 -9.69 0.82 -38.19
CA VAL A 194 -9.15 1.16 -39.52
C VAL A 194 -10.20 1.77 -40.43
N LYS A 195 -11.47 1.35 -40.28
CA LYS A 195 -12.58 1.87 -41.08
C LYS A 195 -13.09 3.18 -40.52
N GLU A 196 -13.36 4.13 -41.39
CA GLU A 196 -13.86 5.47 -41.02
C GLU A 196 -15.18 5.40 -40.23
N ASP A 197 -16.13 4.57 -40.66
CA ASP A 197 -17.39 4.37 -39.95
C ASP A 197 -17.19 3.86 -38.51
N ASP A 198 -16.21 2.99 -38.29
CA ASP A 198 -15.93 2.44 -36.97
C ASP A 198 -15.21 3.47 -36.09
N ILE A 199 -14.33 4.29 -36.68
CA ILE A 199 -13.67 5.41 -36.00
C ILE A 199 -14.72 6.41 -35.50
N LEU A 200 -15.68 6.80 -36.34
CA LEU A 200 -16.78 7.70 -35.96
C LEU A 200 -17.63 7.11 -34.83
N LYS A 201 -17.95 5.80 -34.89
CA LYS A 201 -18.65 5.10 -33.80
C LYS A 201 -17.85 5.08 -32.51
N MET A 202 -16.53 4.91 -32.58
CA MET A 202 -15.67 4.89 -31.38
C MET A 202 -15.57 6.27 -30.72
N LEU A 203 -15.49 7.35 -31.49
CA LEU A 203 -15.47 8.73 -30.99
C LEU A 203 -16.73 9.10 -30.21
N GLN A 204 -17.88 8.52 -30.57
CA GLN A 204 -19.15 8.78 -29.90
C GLN A 204 -19.34 8.01 -28.58
N LYS A 205 -18.44 7.07 -28.24
CA LYS A 205 -18.59 6.30 -27.00
C LYS A 205 -18.28 7.18 -25.78
N PRO A 206 -19.19 7.24 -24.78
CA PRO A 206 -19.03 8.13 -23.62
C PRO A 206 -17.90 7.71 -22.68
N ASN A 207 -17.43 6.47 -22.77
CA ASN A 207 -16.33 5.94 -21.97
C ASN A 207 -14.96 6.05 -22.68
N LEU A 208 -14.87 6.81 -23.77
CA LEU A 208 -13.59 7.08 -24.43
C LEU A 208 -12.73 7.98 -23.54
N THR A 209 -11.51 7.55 -23.23
CA THR A 209 -10.57 8.34 -22.42
C THR A 209 -9.54 9.04 -23.28
N GLN A 210 -9.00 8.34 -24.28
CA GLN A 210 -7.96 8.86 -25.16
C GLN A 210 -7.99 8.12 -26.49
N PHE A 211 -7.55 8.76 -27.56
CA PHE A 211 -7.25 8.09 -28.81
C PHE A 211 -5.98 8.68 -29.42
N ARG A 212 -5.35 7.93 -30.32
CA ARG A 212 -4.16 8.37 -31.06
C ARG A 212 -4.18 7.76 -32.45
N ALA A 213 -3.93 8.57 -33.48
CA ALA A 213 -3.67 8.04 -34.81
C ALA A 213 -2.25 7.43 -34.84
N LEU A 214 -2.15 6.16 -35.24
CA LEU A 214 -0.88 5.48 -35.51
C LEU A 214 -0.43 5.70 -36.96
N SER A 215 -1.39 5.85 -37.87
CA SER A 215 -1.19 6.22 -39.27
C SER A 215 -2.41 6.98 -39.79
N SER A 216 -2.40 7.38 -41.07
CA SER A 216 -3.55 8.01 -41.74
C SER A 216 -4.80 7.14 -41.76
N GLN A 217 -4.67 5.83 -41.56
CA GLN A 217 -5.77 4.86 -41.64
C GLN A 217 -6.00 4.10 -40.34
N VAL A 218 -5.07 4.14 -39.37
CA VAL A 218 -5.15 3.33 -38.15
C VAL A 218 -5.20 4.24 -36.93
N VAL A 219 -6.27 4.11 -36.15
CA VAL A 219 -6.46 4.85 -34.90
C VAL A 219 -6.59 3.87 -33.74
N ILE A 220 -5.82 4.10 -32.68
CA ILE A 220 -5.94 3.40 -31.41
C ILE A 220 -6.85 4.20 -30.48
N PHE A 221 -7.82 3.54 -29.86
CA PHE A 221 -8.72 4.11 -28.87
C PHE A 221 -8.53 3.40 -27.53
N GLN A 222 -8.46 4.18 -26.46
CA GLN A 222 -8.43 3.73 -25.09
C GLN A 222 -9.75 4.12 -24.42
N PHE A 223 -10.40 3.14 -23.81
CA PHE A 223 -11.67 3.32 -23.13
C PHE A 223 -11.55 2.99 -21.65
N ALA A 224 -12.25 3.78 -20.83
CA ALA A 224 -12.51 3.45 -19.44
C ALA A 224 -13.45 2.22 -19.35
N PRO A 225 -13.32 1.41 -18.30
CA PRO A 225 -14.17 0.24 -18.09
C PRO A 225 -15.59 0.68 -17.75
N LYS A 226 -16.58 0.16 -18.45
CA LYS A 226 -18.00 0.47 -18.21
C LYS A 226 -18.52 -0.08 -16.87
N VAL A 227 -18.00 -1.23 -16.48
CA VAL A 227 -18.35 -1.92 -15.23
C VAL A 227 -17.06 -2.34 -14.56
N ILE A 228 -16.88 -1.92 -13.31
CA ILE A 228 -15.70 -2.25 -12.52
C ILE A 228 -16.11 -3.28 -11.47
N LYS A 229 -15.49 -4.47 -11.53
CA LYS A 229 -15.68 -5.52 -10.51
C LYS A 229 -14.48 -5.50 -9.57
N LEU A 230 -14.69 -5.14 -8.32
CA LEU A 230 -13.68 -5.18 -7.27
C LEU A 230 -13.61 -6.60 -6.71
N LYS A 231 -12.72 -7.42 -7.27
CA LYS A 231 -12.56 -8.84 -6.89
C LYS A 231 -11.26 -9.11 -6.14
N GLN A 232 -10.35 -8.15 -6.15
CA GLN A 232 -9.04 -8.25 -5.54
C GLN A 232 -9.18 -8.23 -4.01
N PRO A 233 -8.50 -9.13 -3.28
CA PRO A 233 -8.52 -9.15 -1.82
C PRO A 233 -7.64 -8.03 -1.25
N LEU A 234 -8.11 -6.78 -1.37
CA LEU A 234 -7.38 -5.58 -0.93
C LEU A 234 -7.00 -5.64 0.55
N TYR A 235 -7.83 -6.28 1.39
CA TYR A 235 -7.55 -6.50 2.81
C TYR A 235 -6.27 -7.31 3.05
N ALA A 236 -5.99 -8.31 2.20
CA ALA A 236 -4.79 -9.12 2.30
C ALA A 236 -3.58 -8.31 1.83
N GLY A 237 -3.71 -7.56 0.74
CA GLY A 237 -2.66 -6.65 0.26
C GLY A 237 -2.30 -5.57 1.28
N PHE A 238 -3.30 -4.94 1.89
CA PHE A 238 -3.12 -4.01 3.01
C PHE A 238 -2.33 -4.65 4.15
N SER A 239 -2.76 -5.83 4.60
CA SER A 239 -2.13 -6.51 5.74
C SER A 239 -0.70 -6.96 5.44
N ILE A 240 -0.42 -7.46 4.24
CA ILE A 240 0.94 -7.82 3.80
C ILE A 240 1.87 -6.59 3.89
N LEU A 241 1.42 -5.45 3.37
CA LEU A 241 2.20 -4.21 3.41
C LEU A 241 2.39 -3.73 4.86
N GLU A 242 1.36 -3.74 5.67
CA GLU A 242 1.46 -3.34 7.08
C GLU A 242 2.43 -4.25 7.84
N LEU A 243 2.27 -5.56 7.77
CA LEU A 243 3.13 -6.52 8.46
C LEU A 243 4.58 -6.46 7.98
N SER A 244 4.83 -6.11 6.71
CA SER A 244 6.20 -5.95 6.22
C SER A 244 6.97 -4.84 6.92
N LYS A 245 6.27 -3.82 7.43
CA LYS A 245 6.90 -2.74 8.19
C LYS A 245 7.45 -3.25 9.53
N ILE A 246 6.87 -4.30 10.11
CA ILE A 246 7.39 -4.90 11.37
C ILE A 246 8.81 -5.45 11.18
N VAL A 247 9.14 -5.92 9.98
CA VAL A 247 10.49 -6.44 9.69
C VAL A 247 11.48 -5.30 9.41
N MET A 248 10.97 -4.12 9.03
CA MET A 248 11.80 -2.97 8.68
C MET A 248 12.16 -2.10 9.89
N TYR A 249 11.23 -1.94 10.84
CA TYR A 249 11.41 -1.19 12.08
C TYR A 249 11.96 -2.09 13.18
#